data_AF-A0A7S1E450-F1
#
_entry.id   AF-A0A7S1E450-F1
#
_cell.length_a   1.000
_cell.length_b   1.000
_cell.length_c   1.000
_cell.angle_alpha   90.00
_cell.angle_beta   90.00
_cell.angle_gamma   90.00
#
_symmetry.space_group_name_H-M   'P 1'
#
loop_
_entity.id
_entity.type
_entity.pdbx_description
1 polymer ?
#
loop_
_entity_poly.entity_id
_entity_poly.type
_entity_poly.pdbx_seq_one_letter_code
_entity_poly.pdbx_strand_id
1 'polypeptide(L)'
;FLLTMTATVNTFVVNYRGKPFMQDLRDNTLLCRSCQVCYIVLFACSLEVFPPLNDLFQLTTFPETKVDLASDDDWIVAISQAGGLTNFVREVGFPGTMTILMAADTVMALVV
;
A
#
# COMPACT_ATOMS: atom_id res chain seq x y z
N PHE A 1 -8.28 -3.26 1.99
CA PHE A 1 -8.74 -1.97 1.43
C PHE A 1 -7.60 -1.21 0.73
N LEU A 2 -6.55 -0.78 1.44
CA LEU A 2 -5.47 0.05 0.88
C LEU A 2 -4.80 -0.57 -0.36
N LEU A 3 -4.46 -1.86 -0.30
CA LEU A 3 -3.88 -2.59 -1.44
C LEU A 3 -4.85 -2.66 -2.63
N THR A 4 -6.12 -2.95 -2.39
CA THR A 4 -7.15 -3.00 -3.44
C THR A 4 -7.33 -1.66 -4.14
N MET A 5 -7.35 -0.57 -3.36
CA MET A 5 -7.44 0.79 -3.93
C MET A 5 -6.18 1.15 -4.71
N THR A 6 -5.00 0.83 -4.19
CA THR A 6 -3.72 1.03 -4.89
C THR A 6 -3.69 0.29 -6.23
N ALA A 7 -4.05 -1.00 -6.23
CA ALA A 7 -4.14 -1.81 -7.44
C ALA A 7 -5.17 -1.26 -8.45
N THR A 8 -6.28 -0.70 -7.96
CA THR A 8 -7.30 -0.06 -8.81
C THR A 8 -6.74 1.19 -9.50
N VAL A 9 -6.04 2.06 -8.74
CA VAL A 9 -5.38 3.25 -9.30
C VAL A 9 -4.28 2.85 -10.29
N ASN A 10 -3.47 1.84 -9.95
CA ASN A 10 -2.43 1.29 -10.83
C ASN A 10 -3.03 0.78 -12.14
N THR A 11 -4.11 0.00 -12.06
CA THR A 11 -4.83 -0.50 -13.23
C THR A 11 -5.35 0.64 -14.10
N PHE A 12 -5.93 1.66 -13.49
CA PHE A 12 -6.38 2.86 -14.22
C PHE A 12 -5.21 3.53 -14.95
N VAL A 13 -4.10 3.78 -14.27
CA VAL A 13 -2.92 4.46 -14.83
C VAL A 13 -2.31 3.68 -16.00
N VAL A 14 -2.18 2.36 -15.86
CA VAL A 14 -1.63 1.49 -16.91
C VAL A 14 -2.55 1.45 -18.12
N ASN A 15 -3.86 1.28 -17.91
CA ASN A 15 -4.83 1.17 -19.00
C ASN A 15 -5.10 2.51 -19.71
N TYR A 16 -4.78 3.64 -19.09
CA TYR A 16 -4.98 4.96 -19.70
C TYR A 16 -3.93 5.30 -20.79
N ARG A 17 -2.88 4.48 -20.99
CA ARG A 17 -1.87 4.67 -22.05
C ARG A 17 -2.43 4.34 -23.44
N GLY A 18 -3.29 5.19 -23.98
CA GLY A 18 -4.08 4.93 -25.18
C GLY A 18 -3.56 5.54 -26.50
N LYS A 19 -2.25 5.60 -26.76
CA LYS A 19 -1.75 6.04 -28.09
C LYS A 19 -2.08 5.03 -29.19
N PRO A 20 -2.53 5.44 -30.40
CA PRO A 20 -2.68 6.82 -30.90
C PRO A 20 -4.09 7.45 -30.75
N PHE A 21 -5.06 6.78 -30.12
CA PHE A 21 -6.48 7.18 -30.14
C PHE A 21 -6.95 7.95 -28.89
N MET A 22 -6.15 8.00 -27.83
CA MET A 22 -6.38 8.79 -26.61
C MET A 22 -5.11 9.53 -26.21
N GLN A 23 -5.31 10.71 -25.62
CA GLN A 23 -4.28 11.54 -25.04
C GLN A 23 -3.61 10.81 -23.86
N ASP A 24 -2.28 10.91 -23.75
CA ASP A 24 -1.56 10.27 -22.65
C ASP A 24 -2.00 10.84 -21.30
N LEU A 25 -2.00 9.99 -20.27
CA LEU A 25 -2.32 10.39 -18.90
C LEU A 25 -1.46 11.58 -18.42
N ARG A 26 -0.20 11.63 -18.88
CA ARG A 26 0.76 12.68 -18.53
C ARG A 26 0.42 14.04 -19.16
N ASP A 27 -0.29 14.04 -20.28
CA ASP A 27 -0.70 15.28 -20.95
C ASP A 27 -1.97 15.86 -20.31
N ASN A 28 -2.80 15.02 -19.67
CA ASN A 28 -3.95 15.47 -18.88
C ASN A 28 -3.53 15.80 -17.45
N THR A 29 -3.08 17.05 -17.25
CA THR A 29 -2.58 17.54 -15.95
C THR A 29 -3.61 17.43 -14.82
N LEU A 30 -4.91 17.56 -15.09
CA LEU A 30 -5.95 17.45 -14.07
C LEU A 30 -6.08 16.01 -13.58
N LEU A 31 -6.16 15.05 -14.52
CA LEU A 31 -6.30 13.65 -14.20
C LEU A 31 -5.04 13.10 -13.53
N CYS A 32 -3.86 13.48 -14.03
CA CYS A 32 -2.58 13.13 -13.42
C CYS A 32 -2.48 13.64 -11.97
N ARG A 33 -2.89 14.89 -11.70
CA ARG A 33 -2.92 15.44 -10.33
C ARG A 33 -3.91 14.69 -9.43
N SER A 34 -5.07 14.29 -9.94
CA SER A 34 -6.01 13.49 -9.13
C SER A 34 -5.44 12.12 -8.75
N CYS A 35 -4.77 11.43 -9.67
CA CYS A 35 -4.09 10.16 -9.37
C CYS A 35 -2.99 10.36 -8.33
N GLN A 36 -2.20 11.43 -8.45
CA GLN A 36 -1.16 11.77 -7.45
C GLN A 36 -1.76 11.99 -6.06
N VAL A 37 -2.88 12.73 -5.96
CA VAL A 37 -3.58 12.94 -4.68
C VAL A 37 -4.06 11.60 -4.10
N CYS A 38 -4.61 10.70 -4.92
CA CYS A 38 -5.02 9.37 -4.48
C CYS A 38 -3.84 8.58 -3.90
N TYR A 39 -2.68 8.56 -4.57
CA TYR A 39 -1.49 7.91 -4.02
C TYR A 39 -1.06 8.53 -2.69
N ILE A 40 -0.96 9.86 -2.62
CA ILE A 40 -0.55 10.56 -1.38
C ILE A 40 -1.47 10.19 -0.21
N VAL A 41 -2.79 10.19 -0.44
CA VAL A 41 -3.77 9.81 0.57
C VAL A 41 -3.58 8.36 1.02
N LEU A 42 -3.45 7.43 0.07
CA LEU A 42 -3.25 6.01 0.39
C LEU A 42 -1.95 5.76 1.15
N PHE A 43 -0.86 6.42 0.78
CA PHE A 43 0.42 6.33 1.47
C PHE A 43 0.38 6.97 2.87
N ALA A 44 -0.31 8.10 3.03
CA ALA A 44 -0.51 8.72 4.34
C ALA A 44 -1.31 7.81 5.30
N CYS A 45 -2.34 7.12 4.79
CA CYS A 45 -3.09 6.12 5.56
C CYS A 45 -2.22 4.91 5.93
N SER A 46 -1.41 4.41 4.99
CA SER A 46 -0.54 3.25 5.20
C SER A 46 0.55 3.49 6.26
N LEU A 47 1.05 4.72 6.35
CA LEU A 47 2.03 5.11 7.38
C LEU A 47 1.38 5.54 8.70
N GLU A 48 0.04 5.56 8.79
CA GLU A 48 -0.71 6.07 9.94
C GLU A 48 -0.30 7.49 10.39
N VAL A 49 0.24 8.30 9.47
CA VAL A 49 0.77 9.66 9.77
C VAL A 49 -0.34 10.63 10.18
N PHE A 50 -1.57 10.39 9.70
CA PHE A 50 -2.72 11.25 9.97
C PHE A 50 -3.91 10.43 10.47
N PRO A 51 -4.06 10.23 11.80
CA PRO A 51 -5.14 9.45 12.39
C PRO A 51 -6.56 9.85 11.96
N PRO A 52 -6.90 11.15 11.79
CA PRO A 52 -8.24 11.54 11.33
C PRO A 52 -8.59 11.01 9.93
N LEU A 53 -7.58 10.76 9.07
CA LEU A 53 -7.80 10.14 7.76
C LEU A 53 -8.15 8.67 7.90
N ASN A 54 -7.48 7.97 8.82
CA ASN A 54 -7.73 6.57 9.09
C ASN A 54 -9.12 6.38 9.68
N ASP A 55 -9.54 7.25 10.60
CA ASP A 55 -10.89 7.26 11.15
C ASP A 55 -11.96 7.54 10.09
N LEU A 56 -11.70 8.51 9.19
CA LEU A 56 -12.59 8.84 8.07
C LEU A 56 -12.82 7.63 7.14
N PHE A 57 -11.76 6.85 6.90
CA PHE A 57 -11.82 5.63 6.10
C PHE A 57 -12.13 4.37 6.90
N GLN A 58 -12.44 4.51 8.20
CA GLN A 58 -12.73 3.39 9.11
C GLN A 58 -11.63 2.31 9.08
N LEU A 59 -10.38 2.74 8.98
CA LEU A 59 -9.22 1.86 8.99
C LEU A 59 -8.91 1.45 10.43
N THR A 60 -8.77 0.16 10.66
CA THR A 60 -8.23 -0.35 11.93
C THR A 60 -6.75 -0.01 12.03
N THR A 61 -6.30 0.26 13.24
CA THR A 61 -4.88 0.40 13.56
C THR A 61 -4.14 -0.89 13.21
N PHE A 62 -2.93 -0.77 12.69
CA PHE A 62 -2.08 -1.92 12.45
C PHE A 62 -1.68 -2.59 13.78
N PRO A 63 -1.46 -3.92 13.77
CA PRO A 63 -0.97 -4.60 14.97
C PRO A 63 0.41 -4.06 15.34
N GLU A 64 0.59 -3.66 16.59
CA GLU A 64 1.92 -3.36 17.11
C GLU A 64 2.77 -4.64 17.03
N THR A 65 4.03 -4.52 16.62
CA THR A 65 5.01 -5.63 16.57
C THR A 65 5.42 -6.11 17.98
N LYS A 66 4.54 -6.02 18.96
CA LYS A 66 4.66 -6.73 20.23
C LYS A 66 4.04 -8.08 20.00
N VAL A 67 4.87 -9.04 19.59
CA VAL A 67 4.51 -10.45 19.63
C VAL A 67 4.32 -10.77 21.12
N ASP A 68 3.08 -10.70 21.60
CA ASP A 68 2.73 -11.28 22.89
C ASP A 68 2.96 -12.79 22.75
N LEU A 69 3.98 -13.30 23.43
CA LEU A 69 4.36 -14.71 23.48
C LEU A 69 3.30 -15.61 24.17
N ALA A 70 2.04 -15.18 24.20
CA ALA A 70 0.96 -15.75 25.00
C ALA A 70 -0.29 -16.16 24.20
N SER A 71 -0.33 -15.95 22.88
CA SER A 71 -1.44 -16.44 22.03
C SER A 71 -1.06 -17.75 21.34
N ASP A 72 -1.73 -18.81 21.79
CA ASP A 72 -1.64 -20.25 21.45
C ASP A 72 -2.06 -20.57 19.99
N ASP A 73 -1.76 -19.70 19.02
CA ASP A 73 -2.07 -19.90 17.59
C ASP A 73 -0.78 -20.22 16.80
N ASP A 74 -0.38 -21.50 16.89
CA ASP A 74 0.85 -22.08 16.34
C ASP A 74 1.11 -21.81 14.85
N TRP A 75 0.08 -21.55 14.05
CA TRP A 75 0.24 -21.39 12.60
C TRP A 75 0.79 -20.01 12.19
N ILE A 76 0.51 -18.94 12.94
CA ILE A 76 1.08 -17.61 12.68
C ILE A 76 2.57 -17.59 13.08
N VAL A 77 2.90 -18.30 14.17
CA VAL A 77 4.28 -18.42 14.66
C VAL A 77 5.12 -19.32 13.75
N ALA A 78 4.56 -20.39 13.19
CA ALA A 78 5.25 -21.25 12.22
C ALA A 78 5.57 -20.51 10.90
N ILE A 79 4.67 -19.64 10.42
CA ILE A 79 4.96 -18.73 9.29
C ILE A 79 5.99 -17.67 9.71
N SER A 80 5.99 -17.25 10.97
CA SER A 80 6.94 -16.27 11.51
C SER A 80 8.40 -16.79 11.60
N GLN A 81 8.60 -18.10 11.77
CA GLN A 81 9.92 -18.72 11.90
C GLN A 81 10.55 -19.13 10.56
N ALA A 82 9.81 -19.10 9.44
CA ALA A 82 10.24 -19.74 8.20
C ALA A 82 10.92 -18.83 7.14
N GLY A 83 11.11 -17.52 7.36
CA GLY A 83 11.74 -16.72 6.30
C GLY A 83 12.04 -15.26 6.62
N GLY A 84 13.02 -14.69 5.90
CA GLY A 84 13.53 -13.33 6.11
C GLY A 84 12.49 -12.20 6.10
N LEU A 85 11.28 -12.44 5.59
CA LEU A 85 10.17 -11.49 5.61
C LEU A 85 9.74 -11.11 7.05
N THR A 86 9.87 -12.02 8.00
CA THR A 86 9.40 -11.82 9.37
C THR A 86 10.39 -10.99 10.19
N ASN A 87 11.68 -11.20 9.95
CA ASN A 87 12.75 -10.33 10.44
C ASN A 87 12.60 -8.91 9.86
N PHE A 88 12.24 -8.80 8.58
CA PHE A 88 11.99 -7.52 7.94
C PHE A 88 10.78 -6.78 8.52
N VAL A 89 9.64 -7.46 8.71
CA VAL A 89 8.45 -6.89 9.37
C VAL A 89 8.77 -6.43 10.79
N ARG A 90 9.67 -7.14 11.48
CA ARG A 90 10.10 -6.78 12.84
C ARG A 90 10.96 -5.53 12.88
N GLU A 91 11.85 -5.33 11.91
CA GLU A 91 12.72 -4.15 11.84
C GLU A 91 11.99 -2.90 11.34
N VAL A 92 11.13 -3.06 10.34
CA VAL A 92 10.46 -1.95 9.64
C VAL A 92 9.09 -1.62 10.27
N GLY A 93 8.50 -2.56 11.00
CA GLY A 93 7.14 -2.46 11.51
C GLY A 93 6.08 -2.79 10.45
N PHE A 94 4.87 -3.13 10.92
CA PHE A 94 3.71 -3.41 10.07
C PHE A 94 3.36 -2.28 9.09
N PRO A 95 3.19 -1.01 9.53
CA PRO A 95 2.85 0.10 8.62
C PRO A 95 3.95 0.37 7.58
N GLY A 96 5.22 0.28 7.99
CA GLY A 96 6.34 0.43 7.06
C GLY A 96 6.39 -0.69 6.02
N THR A 97 6.15 -1.94 6.42
CA THR A 97 6.11 -3.07 5.49
C THR A 97 4.98 -2.94 4.47
N MET A 98 3.78 -2.56 4.92
CA MET A 98 2.63 -2.32 4.04
C MET A 98 2.92 -1.21 3.02
N THR A 99 3.57 -0.14 3.48
CA THR A 99 3.95 1.00 2.64
C THR A 99 4.95 0.59 1.56
N ILE A 100 5.95 -0.22 1.91
CA ILE A 100 6.95 -0.73 0.96
C ILE A 100 6.30 -1.64 -0.08
N LEU A 101 5.37 -2.49 0.33
CA LEU A 101 4.64 -3.37 -0.59
C LEU A 101 3.80 -2.56 -1.58
N MET A 102 3.06 -1.55 -1.11
CA MET A 102 2.30 -0.63 -1.97
C MET A 102 3.21 0.16 -2.94
N ALA A 103 4.38 0.60 -2.46
CA ALA A 103 5.36 1.29 -3.30
C ALA A 103 5.94 0.37 -4.38
N ALA A 104 6.30 -0.86 -4.02
CA ALA A 104 6.81 -1.86 -4.96
C ALA A 104 5.78 -2.20 -6.04
N ASP A 105 4.52 -2.40 -5.67
CA ASP A 105 3.41 -2.65 -6.62
C ASP A 105 3.24 -1.47 -7.60
N THR A 106 3.26 -0.23 -7.08
CA THR A 106 3.15 0.97 -7.90
C THR A 106 4.33 1.13 -8.86
N VAL A 107 5.56 0.85 -8.42
CA VAL A 107 6.75 0.89 -9.28
C VAL A 107 6.65 -0.16 -10.38
N MET A 108 6.28 -1.41 -10.05
CA MET A 108 6.11 -2.47 -11.04
C MET A 108 5.02 -2.12 -12.05
N ALA A 109 3.88 -1.60 -11.61
CA ALA A 109 2.79 -1.20 -12.50
C ALA A 109 3.20 -0.06 -13.45
N LEU A 110 4.07 0.86 -13.03
CA LEU A 110 4.51 1.97 -13.88
C LEU A 110 5.63 1.61 -14.86
N VAL A 111 6.45 0.60 -14.52
CA VAL A 111 7.57 0.09 -15.33
C VAL A 111 7.08 -0.82 -16.47
N VAL A 112 5.99 -1.57 -16.25
CA VAL A 112 5.29 -2.33 -17.29
C VAL A 112 4.57 -1.39 -18.25
#